data_AF-A0A2V6U2W2-F1
#
_entry.id   AF-A0A2V6U2W2-F1
#
_cell.length_a   1.000
_cell.length_b   1.000
_cell.length_c   1.000
_cell.angle_alpha   90.00
_cell.angle_beta   90.00
_cell.angle_gamma   90.00
#
_symmetry.space_group_name_H-M   'P 1'
#
loop_
_entity.id
_entity.type
_entity.pdbx_description
1 polymer ?
#
loop_
_entity_poly.entity_id
_entity_poly.type
_entity_poly.pdbx_seq_one_letter_code
_entity_poly.pdbx_strand_id
1 'polypeptide(L)'
;PPIGSVLSTGGNLVFHGDLEGIVHAYDADTGEQLWHFRTGSGHRGGPISYSVNGKQYIAVPSGLGSLVLGLYPALWPEVEDFPAGAAMFVFTLK
;
A
#
# COMPACT_ATOMS: atom_id res chain seq x y z
N PRO A 1 -1.77 -4.20 -12.16
CA PRO A 1 -1.95 -5.31 -11.19
C PRO A 1 -1.33 -4.95 -9.84
N PRO A 2 -1.99 -5.23 -8.71
CA PRO A 2 -1.39 -5.08 -7.39
C PRO A 2 -0.14 -5.96 -7.31
N ILE A 3 1.04 -5.35 -7.11
CA ILE A 3 2.29 -6.11 -6.91
C ILE A 3 2.61 -6.31 -5.42
N GLY A 4 1.90 -5.61 -4.53
CA GLY A 4 1.91 -5.80 -3.09
C GLY A 4 0.80 -6.72 -2.61
N SER A 5 0.91 -7.19 -1.36
CA SER A 5 -0.13 -8.01 -0.76
C SER A 5 -1.33 -7.17 -0.32
N VAL A 6 -2.45 -7.85 -0.08
CA VAL A 6 -3.66 -7.28 0.51
C VAL A 6 -3.75 -7.64 1.99
N LEU A 7 -4.41 -6.81 2.79
CA LEU A 7 -4.73 -7.07 4.19
C LEU A 7 -6.24 -6.97 4.40
N SER A 8 -6.89 -8.09 4.72
CA SER A 8 -8.24 -8.06 5.29
C SER A 8 -8.18 -7.95 6.81
N THR A 9 -9.19 -7.32 7.40
CA THR A 9 -9.30 -7.16 8.85
C THR A 9 -10.65 -7.66 9.36
N GLY A 10 -10.73 -7.98 10.65
CA GLY A 10 -12.00 -8.37 11.28
C GLY A 10 -13.06 -7.26 11.35
N GLY A 11 -12.72 -6.02 10.96
CA GLY A 11 -13.61 -4.85 10.92
C GLY A 11 -14.27 -4.62 9.56
N ASN A 12 -14.33 -5.63 8.69
CA ASN A 12 -14.88 -5.56 7.33
C ASN A 12 -14.15 -4.61 6.37
N LEU A 13 -12.84 -4.45 6.54
CA LEU A 13 -12.00 -3.60 5.68
C LEU A 13 -10.91 -4.41 4.98
N VAL A 14 -10.65 -4.06 3.72
CA VAL A 14 -9.51 -4.54 2.93
C VAL A 14 -8.58 -3.37 2.60
N PHE A 15 -7.29 -3.53 2.89
CA PHE A 15 -6.24 -2.55 2.60
C PHE A 15 -5.29 -3.05 1.51
N HIS A 16 -4.87 -2.13 0.65
CA HIS A 16 -3.91 -2.40 -0.42
C HIS A 16 -3.15 -1.13 -0.80
N GLY A 17 -1.87 -1.25 -1.15
CA GLY A 17 -1.06 -0.16 -1.69
C GLY A 17 -0.78 -0.35 -3.18
N ASP A 18 -0.96 0.68 -3.99
CA ASP A 18 -0.73 0.61 -5.43
C ASP A 18 0.66 1.10 -5.87
N LEU A 19 0.91 1.03 -7.18
CA LEU A 19 2.15 1.46 -7.82
C LEU A 19 2.34 2.99 -7.85
N GLU A 20 1.25 3.76 -7.77
CA GLU A 20 1.29 5.23 -7.81
C GLU A 20 1.53 5.85 -6.43
N GLY A 21 1.68 5.01 -5.41
CA GLY A 21 1.95 5.40 -4.04
C GLY A 21 0.69 5.81 -3.31
N ILE A 22 -0.44 5.16 -3.60
CA ILE A 22 -1.69 5.32 -2.87
C ILE A 22 -1.95 4.07 -2.02
N VAL A 23 -2.26 4.27 -0.74
CA VAL A 23 -2.86 3.25 0.12
C VAL A 23 -4.36 3.42 0.04
N HIS A 24 -5.08 2.34 -0.20
CA HIS A 24 -6.53 2.30 -0.29
C HIS A 24 -7.10 1.46 0.85
N ALA A 25 -8.30 1.80 1.28
CA ALA A 25 -9.15 0.96 2.10
C ALA A 25 -10.52 0.80 1.42
N TYR A 26 -10.99 -0.44 1.38
CA TYR A 26 -12.26 -0.82 0.77
C TYR A 26 -13.16 -1.49 1.79
N ASP A 27 -14.47 -1.37 1.58
CA ASP A 27 -15.45 -2.29 2.19
C ASP A 27 -15.21 -3.70 1.64
N ALA A 28 -15.14 -4.70 2.52
CA ALA A 28 -14.75 -6.04 2.13
C ALA A 28 -15.86 -6.81 1.38
N ASP A 29 -17.13 -6.43 1.56
CA ASP A 29 -18.27 -7.11 0.92
C ASP A 29 -18.58 -6.51 -0.45
N THR A 30 -18.53 -5.18 -0.56
CA THR A 30 -18.93 -4.47 -1.78
C THR A 30 -17.76 -4.11 -2.69
N GLY A 31 -16.55 -4.03 -2.14
CA GLY A 31 -15.38 -3.48 -2.83
C GLY A 31 -15.43 -1.96 -3.02
N GLU A 32 -16.37 -1.25 -2.39
CA GLU A 32 -16.43 0.21 -2.41
C GLU A 32 -15.19 0.81 -1.73
N GLN A 33 -14.54 1.79 -2.38
CA GLN A 33 -13.41 2.48 -1.77
C GLN A 33 -13.89 3.48 -0.71
N LEU A 34 -13.52 3.24 0.54
CA LEU A 34 -13.92 4.06 1.68
C LEU A 34 -12.89 5.15 2.02
N TRP A 35 -11.61 4.89 1.74
CA TRP A 35 -10.53 5.80 2.09
C TRP A 35 -9.30 5.59 1.21
N HIS A 36 -8.50 6.64 1.02
CA HIS A 36 -7.18 6.53 0.41
C HIS A 36 -6.21 7.59 0.93
N PHE A 37 -4.90 7.34 0.78
CA PHE A 37 -3.83 8.27 1.14
C PHE A 37 -2.59 8.10 0.28
N ARG A 38 -1.97 9.21 -0.15
CA ARG A 38 -0.77 9.20 -1.00
C ARG A 38 0.50 9.23 -0.13
N THR A 39 1.32 8.18 -0.23
CA THR A 39 2.57 7.96 0.52
C THR A 39 3.81 8.49 -0.19
N GLY A 40 3.69 8.84 -1.47
CA GLY A 40 4.75 9.47 -2.25
C GLY A 40 5.72 8.50 -2.93
N SER A 41 5.59 7.19 -2.72
CA SER A 41 6.25 6.13 -3.51
C SER A 41 5.36 4.90 -3.59
N GLY A 42 5.41 4.18 -4.71
CA GLY A 42 4.60 2.98 -4.92
C GLY A 42 4.84 1.86 -3.91
N HIS A 43 3.93 0.91 -3.84
CA HIS A 43 3.93 -0.14 -2.83
C HIS A 43 4.20 -1.51 -3.45
N ARG A 44 5.18 -2.21 -2.87
CA ARG A 44 5.45 -3.63 -3.15
C ARG A 44 5.32 -4.50 -1.90
N GLY A 45 5.61 -3.93 -0.73
CA GLY A 45 5.34 -4.60 0.53
C GLY A 45 3.85 -4.57 0.88
N GLY A 46 3.46 -5.48 1.77
CA GLY A 46 2.10 -5.59 2.25
C GLY A 46 1.79 -4.67 3.43
N PRO A 47 0.55 -4.18 3.56
CA PRO A 47 0.06 -3.64 4.82
C PRO A 47 -0.03 -4.75 5.89
N ILE A 48 0.18 -4.38 7.16
CA ILE A 48 -0.07 -5.24 8.32
C ILE A 48 -0.98 -4.53 9.32
N SER A 49 -1.69 -5.30 10.15
CA SER A 49 -2.40 -4.78 11.32
C SER A 49 -1.81 -5.30 12.62
N TYR A 50 -1.76 -4.44 13.63
CA TYR A 50 -1.35 -4.78 14.99
C TYR A 50 -2.09 -3.90 15.99
N SER A 51 -1.98 -4.21 17.28
CA SER A 51 -2.55 -3.40 18.36
C SER A 51 -1.52 -3.08 19.44
N VAL A 52 -1.66 -1.90 20.03
CA VAL A 52 -0.88 -1.45 21.20
C VAL A 52 -1.85 -0.86 22.20
N ASN A 53 -1.88 -1.39 23.43
CA ASN A 53 -2.78 -0.93 24.49
C ASN A 53 -4.26 -0.85 24.06
N GLY A 54 -4.72 -1.83 23.28
CA GLY A 54 -6.10 -1.89 22.78
C GLY A 54 -6.40 -0.99 21.57
N LYS A 55 -5.47 -0.13 21.13
CA LYS A 55 -5.62 0.69 19.91
C LYS A 55 -5.06 -0.06 18.71
N GLN A 56 -5.84 -0.16 17.63
CA GLN A 56 -5.42 -0.80 16.37
C GLN A 56 -4.63 0.17 15.49
N TYR A 57 -3.63 -0.36 14.81
CA TYR A 57 -2.78 0.33 13.86
C TYR A 57 -2.68 -0.47 12.57
N ILE A 58 -2.53 0.26 11.46
CA ILE A 58 -2.21 -0.28 10.14
C ILE A 58 -0.86 0.30 9.72
N ALA A 59 0.14 -0.56 9.51
CA ALA A 59 1.46 -0.15 9.02
C ALA A 59 1.62 -0.57 7.56
N VAL A 60 2.15 0.34 6.73
CA VAL A 60 2.32 0.13 5.30
C VAL A 60 3.72 0.60 4.85
N PRO A 61 4.56 -0.29 4.29
CA PRO A 61 5.82 0.09 3.65
C PRO A 61 5.55 0.77 2.30
N SER A 62 6.04 2.00 2.14
CA SER A 62 6.09 2.71 0.86
C SER A 62 7.49 2.59 0.26
N GLY A 63 7.56 2.11 -0.98
CA GLY A 63 8.79 1.90 -1.72
C GLY A 63 8.67 0.79 -2.78
N LEU A 64 9.08 1.11 -4.01
CA LEU A 64 9.12 0.21 -5.17
C LEU A 64 10.46 -0.54 -5.33
N GLY A 65 11.35 -0.49 -4.33
CA GLY A 65 12.68 -1.11 -4.44
C GLY A 65 12.63 -2.60 -4.80
N SER A 66 13.35 -2.99 -5.87
CA SER A 66 13.60 -4.39 -6.27
C SER A 66 14.60 -4.41 -7.43
N LEU A 67 15.48 -5.42 -7.48
CA LEU A 67 16.36 -5.66 -8.63
C LEU A 67 15.54 -5.83 -9.92
N VAL A 68 14.38 -6.49 -9.83
CA VAL A 68 13.50 -6.74 -10.98
C VAL A 68 12.80 -5.46 -11.44
N LEU A 69 12.43 -4.55 -10.52
CA LEU A 69 11.80 -3.28 -10.89
C LEU A 69 12.80 -2.32 -11.55
N GLY A 70 14.08 -2.40 -11.23
CA GLY A 70 15.13 -1.67 -11.97
C GLY A 70 15.24 -2.07 -13.45
N LEU A 71 14.72 -3.24 -13.84
CA LEU A 71 14.66 -3.69 -15.23
C LEU A 71 13.35 -3.26 -15.94
N TYR A 72 12.35 -2.79 -15.21
CA TYR A 72 11.03 -2.48 -15.78
C TYR A 72 11.04 -1.39 -16.84
N PRO A 73 11.80 -0.27 -16.71
CA PRO A 73 11.82 0.76 -17.76
C PRO A 73 12.28 0.24 -19.13
N ALA A 74 13.08 -0.83 -19.17
CA ALA A 74 13.49 -1.47 -20.42
C ALA A 74 12.37 -2.27 -21.10
N LEU A 75 11.33 -2.67 -20.36
CA LEU A 75 10.20 -3.48 -20.84
C LEU A 75 8.89 -2.67 -20.95
N TRP A 76 8.69 -1.73 -20.02
CA TRP A 76 7.54 -0.84 -19.90
C TRP A 76 8.03 0.57 -19.55
N PRO A 77 8.36 1.40 -20.56
CA PRO A 77 8.87 2.75 -20.35
C PRO A 77 7.95 3.65 -19.51
N GLU A 78 6.64 3.35 -19.48
CA GLU A 78 5.64 4.14 -18.74
C GLU A 78 5.85 4.15 -17.21
N VAL A 79 6.69 3.27 -16.68
CA VAL A 79 6.98 3.17 -15.24
C VAL A 79 8.30 3.84 -14.83
N GLU A 80 9.01 4.48 -15.76
CA GLU A 80 10.31 5.14 -15.51
C GLU A 80 10.19 6.26 -14.47
N ASP A 81 9.10 7.02 -14.51
CA ASP A 81 8.86 8.16 -13.63
C ASP A 81 8.17 7.81 -12.31
N PHE A 82 8.04 6.52 -11.98
CA PHE A 82 7.39 6.14 -10.73
C PHE A 82 8.19 6.67 -9.52
N PRO A 83 7.53 7.39 -8.59
CA PRO A 83 8.24 8.06 -7.52
C PRO A 83 9.06 7.09 -6.67
N ALA A 84 10.38 7.33 -6.61
CA ALA A 84 11.28 6.57 -5.77
C ALA A 84 11.18 7.05 -4.31
N GLY A 85 11.27 6.11 -3.37
CA GLY A 85 11.23 6.44 -1.94
C GLY A 85 11.28 5.19 -1.08
N ALA A 86 11.55 5.39 0.20
CA ALA A 86 11.49 4.35 1.22
C ALA A 86 11.02 4.97 2.53
N ALA A 87 9.80 4.63 2.97
CA ALA A 87 9.22 5.11 4.20
C ALA A 87 8.24 4.11 4.80
N MET A 88 7.97 4.25 6.10
CA MET A 88 6.92 3.50 6.80
C MET A 88 5.81 4.46 7.20
N PHE A 89 4.58 4.16 6.79
CA PHE A 89 3.39 4.90 7.18
C PHE A 89 2.59 4.07 8.18
N VAL A 90 2.14 4.71 9.27
CA VAL A 90 1.30 4.06 10.29
C VAL A 90 0.04 4.88 10.50
N PHE A 91 -1.11 4.24 10.33
CA PHE A 91 -2.43 4.85 10.43
C PHE A 91 -3.19 4.30 11.64
N THR A 92 -4.01 5.14 12.25
CA THR A 92 -4.94 4.76 13.32
C THR A 92 -6.12 5.75 13.34
N LEU A 93 -7.25 5.33 13.90
CA LEU A 93 -8.39 6.23 14.12
C LEU A 93 -8.06 7.23 15.24
N LYS A 94 -8.67 8.42 15.18
CA LYS A 94 -8.52 9.44 16.22
C LYS A 94 -9.12 8.94 17.53
#